data_AF-A0AAV1STQ1-F1
#
_entry.id   AF-A0AAV1STQ1-F1
#
_cell.length_a   1.000
_cell.length_b   1.000
_cell.length_c   1.000
_cell.angle_alpha   90.00
_cell.angle_beta   90.00
_cell.angle_gamma   90.00
#
_symmetry.space_group_name_H-M   'P 1'
#
loop_
_entity.id
_entity.type
_entity.pdbx_description
1 polymer ?
#
loop_
_entity_poly.entity_id
_entity_poly.type
_entity_poly.pdbx_seq_one_letter_code
_entity_poly.pdbx_strand_id
1 'polypeptide(L)'
;MNKRSVYAWVVAILCFIILMAVTPAIPQSQEYHDFADQREFLGIPNTLNVVSNFPFLVIGLIGLILCHYRNYFQLRLQGEVWGWTCFFIGVAAVAFGSSYYHLKPDDDRLVWDRLPMTVAFTSIVAIFIIERIDERKGTVSIIPLLLAGVISIAYWRFFDDLRPYALVQFVPCIAIPLMAILLPPMYTHSMYWLWAAGFYLLAKVEEAADKPIYKWTHHIVSGHTLKHLCAAMVPVFLTLMLAKRSIETERISLFKTWKISWTRIRENDSKVESYSCTYTSVPVEETS
;
A
#
# COMPACT_ATOMS: atom_id res chain seq x y z
N MET A 1 -29.11 1.67 -7.63
CA MET A 1 -27.88 2.48 -7.44
C MET A 1 -28.28 3.94 -7.25
N ASN A 2 -27.76 4.65 -6.25
CA ASN A 2 -28.12 6.06 -6.03
C ASN A 2 -27.60 6.92 -7.22
N LYS A 3 -28.36 7.91 -7.69
CA LYS A 3 -28.03 8.71 -8.89
C LYS A 3 -26.61 9.29 -8.84
N ARG A 4 -26.17 9.74 -7.67
CA ARG A 4 -24.79 10.25 -7.43
C ARG A 4 -23.70 9.21 -7.71
N SER A 5 -23.93 7.95 -7.36
CA SER A 5 -22.97 6.87 -7.64
C SER A 5 -22.91 6.54 -9.13
N VAL A 6 -24.03 6.62 -9.84
CA VAL A 6 -24.05 6.45 -11.30
C VAL A 6 -23.23 7.55 -11.98
N TYR A 7 -23.43 8.81 -11.59
CA TYR A 7 -22.65 9.93 -12.14
C TYR A 7 -21.15 9.78 -11.86
N ALA A 8 -20.77 9.36 -10.65
CA ALA A 8 -19.36 9.12 -10.33
C ALA A 8 -18.72 8.06 -11.23
N TRP A 9 -19.42 6.95 -11.49
CA TRP A 9 -18.95 5.91 -12.41
C TRP A 9 -18.85 6.40 -13.86
N VAL A 10 -19.86 7.15 -14.34
CA VAL A 10 -19.83 7.74 -15.68
C VAL A 10 -18.65 8.70 -15.84
N VAL A 11 -18.42 9.58 -14.86
CA VAL A 11 -17.28 10.50 -14.87
C VAL A 11 -15.96 9.73 -14.84
N ALA A 12 -15.81 8.72 -13.99
CA ALA A 12 -14.59 7.92 -13.93
C ALA A 12 -14.28 7.21 -15.25
N ILE A 13 -15.30 6.62 -15.89
CA ILE A 13 -15.16 5.97 -17.21
C ILE A 13 -14.81 7.00 -18.29
N LEU A 14 -15.47 8.16 -18.31
CA LEU A 14 -15.14 9.23 -19.26
C LEU A 14 -13.72 9.74 -19.07
N CYS A 15 -13.29 9.99 -17.83
CA CYS A 15 -11.92 10.38 -17.52
C CYS A 15 -10.91 9.32 -17.98
N PHE A 16 -11.21 8.03 -17.79
CA PHE A 16 -10.37 6.94 -18.28
C PHE A 16 -10.30 6.92 -19.82
N ILE A 17 -11.43 7.07 -20.52
CA ILE A 17 -11.46 7.12 -21.99
C ILE A 17 -10.67 8.32 -22.51
N ILE A 18 -10.85 9.50 -21.90
CA ILE A 18 -10.10 10.71 -22.25
C ILE A 18 -8.60 10.51 -22.01
N LEU A 19 -8.21 9.92 -20.88
CA LEU A 19 -6.81 9.59 -20.59
C LEU A 19 -6.23 8.70 -21.71
N MET A 20 -6.95 7.64 -22.09
CA MET A 20 -6.50 6.72 -23.13
C MET A 20 -6.43 7.37 -24.52
N ALA A 21 -7.31 8.31 -24.83
CA ALA A 21 -7.37 9.00 -26.12
C ALA A 21 -6.35 10.14 -26.26
N VAL A 22 -6.05 10.86 -25.18
CA VAL A 22 -5.23 12.09 -25.21
C VAL A 22 -3.76 11.81 -24.90
N THR A 23 -3.47 10.78 -24.12
CA THR A 23 -2.07 10.40 -23.83
C THR A 23 -1.56 9.36 -24.84
N PRO A 24 -0.27 9.37 -25.19
CA PRO A 24 0.30 8.28 -25.99
C PRO A 24 0.29 6.97 -25.19
N ALA A 25 0.24 5.84 -25.90
CA ALA A 25 0.46 4.53 -25.29
C ALA A 25 1.82 4.48 -24.60
N ILE A 26 1.91 3.77 -23.47
CA ILE A 26 3.16 3.61 -22.74
C ILE A 26 3.65 2.17 -22.98
N PRO A 27 4.58 1.96 -23.94
CA PRO A 27 5.10 0.63 -24.22
C PRO A 27 5.97 0.12 -23.08
N GLN A 28 6.12 -1.21 -23.02
CA GLN A 28 7.03 -1.83 -22.09
C GLN A 28 8.47 -1.63 -22.53
N SER A 29 9.20 -0.79 -21.79
CA SER A 29 10.64 -0.65 -22.01
C SER A 29 11.34 -1.98 -21.74
N GLN A 30 12.19 -2.41 -22.67
CA GLN A 30 13.02 -3.60 -22.51
C GLN A 30 14.16 -3.38 -21.51
N GLU A 31 14.55 -2.12 -21.25
CA GLU A 31 15.49 -1.77 -20.18
C GLU A 31 14.92 -2.12 -18.79
N TYR A 32 13.59 -2.32 -18.67
CA TYR A 32 12.96 -2.77 -17.43
C TYR A 32 13.44 -4.17 -16.99
N HIS A 33 13.97 -4.96 -17.92
CA HIS A 33 14.53 -6.29 -17.66
C HIS A 33 16.01 -6.25 -17.26
N ASP A 34 16.69 -5.12 -17.47
CA ASP A 34 18.13 -4.95 -17.25
C ASP A 34 18.43 -4.53 -15.80
N PHE A 35 18.36 -5.51 -14.89
CA PHE A 35 18.65 -5.31 -13.47
C PHE A 35 20.12 -4.99 -13.21
N ALA A 36 20.38 -4.20 -12.17
CA ALA A 36 21.73 -3.85 -11.75
C ALA A 36 22.53 -5.05 -11.24
N ASP A 37 21.89 -5.89 -10.42
CA ASP A 37 22.50 -7.13 -9.92
C ASP A 37 22.04 -8.33 -10.74
N GLN A 38 22.97 -8.85 -11.53
CA GLN A 38 22.78 -10.03 -12.39
C GLN A 38 23.60 -11.24 -11.91
N ARG A 39 24.13 -11.19 -10.69
CA ARG A 39 25.01 -12.25 -10.17
C ARG A 39 24.25 -13.55 -9.99
N GLU A 40 24.99 -14.64 -10.20
CA GLU A 40 24.53 -16.00 -9.99
C GLU A 40 25.24 -16.59 -8.77
N PHE A 41 24.46 -17.11 -7.84
CA PHE A 41 24.90 -17.89 -6.70
C PHE A 41 24.15 -19.21 -6.69
N LEU A 42 24.85 -20.32 -6.43
CA LEU A 42 24.27 -21.67 -6.32
C LEU A 42 23.43 -22.10 -7.54
N GLY A 43 23.76 -21.62 -8.74
CA GLY A 43 23.04 -21.95 -9.98
C GLY A 43 21.76 -21.14 -10.22
N ILE A 44 21.49 -20.12 -9.39
CA ILE A 44 20.29 -19.27 -9.51
C ILE A 44 20.68 -17.94 -10.16
N PRO A 45 20.31 -17.65 -11.41
CA PRO A 45 20.58 -16.34 -12.03
C PRO A 45 19.82 -15.23 -11.30
N ASN A 46 20.37 -14.01 -11.28
CA ASN A 46 19.80 -12.85 -10.59
C ASN A 46 19.43 -13.17 -9.13
N THR A 47 20.28 -13.90 -8.41
CA THR A 47 19.88 -14.63 -7.19
C THR A 47 19.20 -13.74 -6.16
N LEU A 48 19.75 -12.55 -5.89
CA LEU A 48 19.19 -11.68 -4.87
C LEU A 48 17.80 -11.16 -5.25
N ASN A 49 17.52 -10.93 -6.53
CA ASN A 49 16.19 -10.57 -7.02
C ASN A 49 15.22 -11.76 -6.91
N VAL A 50 15.69 -12.99 -7.08
CA VAL A 50 14.87 -14.21 -6.92
C VAL A 50 14.57 -14.49 -5.45
N VAL A 51 15.58 -14.47 -4.57
CA VAL A 51 15.45 -14.89 -3.17
C VAL A 51 14.77 -13.82 -2.30
N SER A 52 14.93 -12.54 -2.62
CA SER A 52 14.26 -11.45 -1.91
C SER A 52 12.73 -11.45 -2.05
N ASN A 53 12.16 -12.34 -2.88
CA ASN A 53 10.73 -12.60 -2.96
C ASN A 53 10.19 -13.55 -1.89
N PHE A 54 11.05 -14.33 -1.22
CA PHE A 54 10.66 -15.28 -0.18
C PHE A 54 9.84 -14.66 0.98
N PRO A 55 10.13 -13.44 1.47
CA PRO A 55 9.31 -12.79 2.49
C PRO A 55 7.83 -12.64 2.12
N PHE A 56 7.50 -12.42 0.83
CA PHE A 56 6.10 -12.37 0.38
C PHE A 56 5.39 -13.71 0.60
N LEU A 57 6.06 -14.84 0.35
CA LEU A 57 5.49 -16.16 0.59
C LEU A 57 5.17 -16.34 2.07
N VAL A 58 6.15 -16.04 2.94
CA VAL A 58 6.02 -16.19 4.39
C VAL A 58 4.84 -15.37 4.91
N ILE A 59 4.80 -14.07 4.61
CA ILE A 59 3.75 -13.20 5.14
C ILE A 59 2.40 -13.46 4.47
N GLY A 60 2.38 -13.83 3.19
CA GLY A 60 1.17 -14.23 2.46
C GLY A 60 0.52 -15.45 3.10
N LEU A 61 1.30 -16.50 3.40
CA LEU A 61 0.78 -17.70 4.07
C LEU A 61 0.34 -17.44 5.51
N ILE A 62 1.13 -16.69 6.29
CA ILE A 62 0.75 -16.31 7.66
C ILE A 62 -0.59 -15.56 7.65
N GLY A 63 -0.72 -14.54 6.81
CA GLY A 63 -1.94 -13.76 6.71
C GLY A 63 -3.14 -14.59 6.26
N LEU A 64 -2.95 -15.47 5.27
CA LEU A 64 -4.01 -16.38 4.80
C LEU A 64 -4.49 -17.33 5.89
N ILE A 65 -3.57 -17.94 6.64
CA ILE A 65 -3.92 -18.84 7.76
C ILE A 65 -4.68 -18.06 8.83
N LEU A 66 -4.18 -16.89 9.23
CA LEU A 66 -4.78 -16.08 10.29
C LEU A 66 -6.15 -15.48 9.90
N CYS A 67 -6.42 -15.26 8.61
CA CYS A 67 -7.76 -14.87 8.12
C CYS A 67 -8.83 -15.92 8.47
N HIS A 68 -8.46 -17.20 8.46
CA HIS A 68 -9.39 -18.32 8.65
C HIS A 68 -9.26 -18.99 10.03
N TYR A 69 -8.20 -18.70 10.78
CA TYR A 69 -7.95 -19.29 12.09
C TYR A 69 -8.73 -18.57 13.19
N ARG A 70 -9.79 -19.21 13.72
CA ARG A 70 -10.54 -18.81 14.93
C ARG A 70 -10.94 -17.31 14.97
N ASN A 71 -11.19 -16.71 13.81
CA ASN A 71 -11.44 -15.27 13.65
C ASN A 71 -10.38 -14.36 14.32
N TYR A 72 -9.10 -14.74 14.21
CA TYR A 72 -7.99 -14.03 14.86
C TYR A 72 -7.92 -12.54 14.48
N PHE A 73 -8.13 -12.22 13.20
CA PHE A 73 -8.14 -10.83 12.70
C PHE A 73 -9.45 -10.06 12.96
N GLN A 74 -10.39 -10.65 13.70
CA GLN A 74 -11.69 -10.06 14.02
C GLN A 74 -12.43 -9.55 12.77
N LEU A 75 -12.36 -10.29 11.66
CA LEU A 75 -13.10 -9.97 10.44
C LEU A 75 -14.59 -10.17 10.72
N ARG A 76 -15.41 -9.14 10.51
CA ARG A 76 -16.85 -9.19 10.83
C ARG A 76 -17.72 -9.39 9.61
N LEU A 77 -17.25 -8.90 8.46
CA LEU A 77 -18.03 -8.87 7.24
C LEU A 77 -17.51 -9.92 6.27
N GLN A 78 -18.42 -10.59 5.56
CA GLN A 78 -18.03 -11.60 4.58
C GLN A 78 -17.13 -11.03 3.48
N GLY A 79 -17.36 -9.77 3.09
CA GLY A 79 -16.52 -9.06 2.13
C GLY A 79 -15.09 -8.83 2.64
N GLU A 80 -14.89 -8.64 3.94
CA GLU A 80 -13.54 -8.53 4.51
C GLU A 80 -12.80 -9.86 4.40
N VAL A 81 -13.47 -10.96 4.73
CA VAL A 81 -12.87 -12.31 4.58
C VAL A 81 -12.46 -12.53 3.14
N TRP A 82 -13.36 -12.31 2.18
CA TRP A 82 -13.03 -12.48 0.76
C TRP A 82 -11.90 -11.56 0.30
N GLY A 83 -11.95 -10.28 0.65
CA GLY A 83 -10.95 -9.30 0.27
C GLY A 83 -9.57 -9.64 0.84
N TRP A 84 -9.48 -9.95 2.14
CA TRP A 84 -8.21 -10.28 2.79
C TRP A 84 -7.65 -11.62 2.32
N THR A 85 -8.51 -12.62 2.10
CA THR A 85 -8.11 -13.90 1.49
C THR A 85 -7.51 -13.66 0.09
N CYS A 86 -8.18 -12.89 -0.78
CA CYS A 86 -7.66 -12.58 -2.11
C CYS A 86 -6.33 -11.79 -2.05
N PHE A 87 -6.23 -10.83 -1.12
CA PHE A 87 -5.00 -10.08 -0.89
C PHE A 87 -3.83 -11.00 -0.52
N PHE A 88 -4.00 -11.85 0.50
CA PHE A 88 -2.92 -12.72 0.97
C PHE A 88 -2.57 -13.84 -0.02
N ILE A 89 -3.55 -14.35 -0.79
CA ILE A 89 -3.28 -15.24 -1.93
C ILE A 89 -2.44 -14.51 -2.98
N GLY A 90 -2.81 -13.27 -3.34
CA GLY A 90 -2.04 -12.44 -4.27
C GLY A 90 -0.60 -12.24 -3.78
N VAL A 91 -0.43 -11.86 -2.51
CA VAL A 91 0.89 -11.68 -1.88
C VAL A 91 1.72 -12.97 -1.91
N ALA A 92 1.15 -14.12 -1.53
CA ALA A 92 1.86 -15.39 -1.59
C ALA A 92 2.24 -15.77 -3.04
N ALA A 93 1.35 -15.50 -4.00
CA ALA A 93 1.56 -15.75 -5.41
C ALA A 93 2.61 -14.82 -6.05
N VAL A 94 2.80 -13.59 -5.54
CA VAL A 94 3.89 -12.70 -5.97
C VAL A 94 5.23 -13.39 -5.80
N ALA A 95 5.44 -14.15 -4.71
CA ALA A 95 6.70 -14.84 -4.50
C ALA A 95 7.07 -15.76 -5.67
N PHE A 96 6.11 -16.54 -6.17
CA PHE A 96 6.34 -17.46 -7.29
C PHE A 96 6.43 -16.73 -8.63
N GLY A 97 5.49 -15.82 -8.89
CA GLY A 97 5.43 -15.07 -10.15
C GLY A 97 6.67 -14.19 -10.37
N SER A 98 7.06 -13.47 -9.33
CA SER A 98 8.24 -12.60 -9.35
C SER A 98 9.54 -13.39 -9.44
N SER A 99 9.69 -14.46 -8.65
CA SER A 99 10.86 -15.33 -8.79
C SER A 99 10.95 -15.93 -10.20
N TYR A 100 9.84 -16.37 -10.79
CA TYR A 100 9.84 -16.92 -12.15
C TYR A 100 10.29 -15.91 -13.21
N TYR A 101 9.83 -14.66 -13.09
CA TYR A 101 10.30 -13.53 -13.90
C TYR A 101 11.80 -13.28 -13.71
N HIS A 102 12.26 -13.20 -12.46
CA HIS A 102 13.66 -12.88 -12.18
C HIS A 102 14.66 -13.96 -12.58
N LEU A 103 14.24 -15.23 -12.69
CA LEU A 103 15.11 -16.28 -13.20
C LEU A 103 15.55 -16.05 -14.65
N LYS A 104 14.71 -15.42 -15.48
CA LYS A 104 15.06 -15.04 -16.85
C LYS A 104 14.10 -13.93 -17.30
N PRO A 105 14.45 -12.67 -17.05
CA PRO A 105 13.55 -11.54 -17.27
C PRO A 105 13.13 -11.41 -18.74
N ASP A 106 11.83 -11.42 -18.98
CA ASP A 106 11.19 -11.15 -20.27
C ASP A 106 9.72 -10.76 -20.03
N ASP A 107 9.06 -10.21 -21.06
CA ASP A 107 7.67 -9.74 -20.97
C ASP A 107 6.66 -10.87 -20.69
N ASP A 108 6.89 -12.07 -21.21
CA ASP A 108 6.00 -13.21 -21.01
C ASP A 108 6.00 -13.65 -19.54
N ARG A 109 7.16 -13.61 -18.89
CA ARG A 109 7.28 -13.93 -17.47
C ARG A 109 6.85 -12.78 -16.59
N LEU A 110 7.03 -11.53 -17.02
CA LEU A 110 6.60 -10.34 -16.28
C LEU A 110 5.08 -10.31 -16.07
N VAL A 111 4.29 -10.94 -16.95
CA VAL A 111 2.86 -11.20 -16.73
C VAL A 111 2.63 -11.90 -15.39
N TRP A 112 3.43 -12.92 -15.07
CA TRP A 112 3.28 -13.72 -13.87
C TRP A 112 3.73 -13.01 -12.61
N ASP A 113 4.63 -12.04 -12.71
CA ASP A 113 4.98 -11.14 -11.60
C ASP A 113 3.84 -10.13 -11.34
N ARG A 114 3.32 -9.50 -12.40
CA ARG A 114 2.30 -8.45 -12.29
C ARG A 114 0.90 -8.95 -11.94
N LEU A 115 0.51 -10.11 -12.41
CA LEU A 115 -0.84 -10.64 -12.20
C LEU A 115 -1.16 -10.80 -10.69
N PRO A 116 -0.34 -11.49 -9.87
CA PRO A 116 -0.53 -11.55 -8.41
C PRO A 116 -0.51 -10.17 -7.74
N MET A 117 0.35 -9.25 -8.19
CA MET A 117 0.36 -7.87 -7.67
C MET A 117 -0.98 -7.16 -7.92
N THR A 118 -1.56 -7.28 -9.12
CA THR A 118 -2.87 -6.65 -9.40
C THR A 118 -3.98 -7.24 -8.54
N VAL A 119 -3.97 -8.54 -8.28
CA VAL A 119 -4.91 -9.19 -7.35
C VAL A 119 -4.77 -8.60 -5.95
N ALA A 120 -3.54 -8.42 -5.46
CA ALA A 120 -3.29 -7.82 -4.15
C ALA A 120 -3.77 -6.36 -4.07
N PHE A 121 -3.40 -5.50 -5.03
CA PHE A 121 -3.80 -4.09 -5.03
C PHE A 121 -5.31 -3.90 -5.10
N THR A 122 -5.96 -4.59 -6.03
CA THR A 122 -7.41 -4.48 -6.24
C THR A 122 -8.19 -5.03 -5.04
N SER A 123 -7.69 -6.08 -4.39
CA SER A 123 -8.26 -6.60 -3.14
C SER A 123 -8.17 -5.58 -2.00
N ILE A 124 -7.00 -4.94 -1.81
CA ILE A 124 -6.85 -3.89 -0.79
C ILE A 124 -7.81 -2.73 -1.07
N VAL A 125 -7.94 -2.27 -2.31
CA VAL A 125 -8.87 -1.18 -2.64
C VAL A 125 -10.31 -1.57 -2.26
N ALA A 126 -10.73 -2.80 -2.56
CA ALA A 126 -12.06 -3.29 -2.20
C ALA A 126 -12.26 -3.31 -0.67
N ILE A 127 -11.29 -3.84 0.08
CA ILE A 127 -11.29 -3.82 1.56
C ILE A 127 -11.41 -2.37 2.07
N PHE A 128 -10.64 -1.46 1.49
CA PHE A 128 -10.62 -0.08 1.92
C PHE A 128 -11.97 0.62 1.69
N ILE A 129 -12.68 0.28 0.61
CA ILE A 129 -14.06 0.71 0.36
C ILE A 129 -15.01 0.12 1.41
N ILE A 130 -14.87 -1.17 1.77
CA ILE A 130 -15.65 -1.81 2.84
C ILE A 130 -15.48 -1.07 4.17
N GLU A 131 -14.23 -0.79 4.55
CA GLU A 131 -13.90 -0.23 5.87
C GLU A 131 -14.19 1.27 6.00
N ARG A 132 -14.16 2.04 4.90
CA ARG A 132 -14.25 3.52 4.95
C ARG A 132 -15.48 4.13 4.29
N ILE A 133 -16.11 3.43 3.35
CA ILE A 133 -17.21 3.98 2.55
C ILE A 133 -18.50 3.24 2.86
N ASP A 134 -18.57 1.96 2.49
CA ASP A 134 -19.80 1.17 2.57
C ASP A 134 -19.48 -0.32 2.39
N GLU A 135 -19.94 -1.14 3.32
CA GLU A 135 -19.76 -2.59 3.32
C GLU A 135 -20.27 -3.26 2.04
N ARG A 136 -21.50 -2.93 1.63
CA ARG A 136 -22.17 -3.63 0.53
C ARG A 136 -21.52 -3.27 -0.79
N LYS A 137 -21.25 -1.98 -1.03
CA LYS A 137 -20.56 -1.52 -2.23
C LYS A 137 -19.15 -2.08 -2.30
N GLY A 138 -18.42 -2.09 -1.19
CA GLY A 138 -17.07 -2.62 -1.14
C GLY A 138 -17.04 -4.13 -1.42
N THR A 139 -17.94 -4.90 -0.84
CA THR A 139 -18.06 -6.35 -1.10
C THR A 139 -18.39 -6.63 -2.56
N VAL A 140 -19.37 -5.91 -3.13
CA VAL A 140 -19.73 -6.04 -4.55
C VAL A 140 -18.58 -5.59 -5.48
N SER A 141 -17.72 -4.67 -5.04
CA SER A 141 -16.59 -4.20 -5.85
C SER A 141 -15.42 -5.18 -5.96
N ILE A 142 -15.34 -6.22 -5.12
CA ILE A 142 -14.22 -7.19 -5.15
C ILE A 142 -14.07 -7.81 -6.54
N ILE A 143 -15.14 -8.41 -7.06
CA ILE A 143 -15.12 -9.09 -8.37
C ILE A 143 -14.74 -8.12 -9.51
N PRO A 144 -15.42 -6.98 -9.72
CA PRO A 144 -15.08 -6.08 -10.83
C PRO A 144 -13.69 -5.47 -10.68
N LEU A 145 -13.20 -5.21 -9.47
CA LEU A 145 -11.83 -4.72 -9.27
C LEU A 145 -10.79 -5.79 -9.60
N LEU A 146 -10.99 -7.04 -9.17
CA LEU A 146 -10.12 -8.17 -9.55
C LEU A 146 -10.09 -8.37 -11.07
N LEU A 147 -11.25 -8.35 -11.72
CA LEU A 147 -11.36 -8.46 -13.18
C LEU A 147 -10.65 -7.28 -13.86
N ALA A 148 -10.80 -6.05 -13.36
CA ALA A 148 -10.08 -4.89 -13.90
C ALA A 148 -8.56 -5.07 -13.78
N GLY A 149 -8.07 -5.64 -12.67
CA GLY A 149 -6.67 -6.01 -12.49
C GLY A 149 -6.20 -7.01 -13.56
N VAL A 150 -6.89 -8.13 -13.73
CA VAL A 150 -6.54 -9.16 -14.72
C VAL A 150 -6.61 -8.61 -16.15
N ILE A 151 -7.67 -7.87 -16.48
CA ILE A 151 -7.86 -7.25 -17.80
C ILE A 151 -6.75 -6.24 -18.08
N SER A 152 -6.28 -5.49 -17.07
CA SER A 152 -5.19 -4.54 -17.26
C SER A 152 -3.88 -5.21 -17.70
N ILE A 153 -3.59 -6.41 -17.18
CA ILE A 153 -2.41 -7.20 -17.57
C ILE A 153 -2.59 -7.82 -18.95
N ALA A 154 -3.76 -8.39 -19.22
CA ALA A 154 -4.07 -8.92 -20.54
C ALA A 154 -3.97 -7.82 -21.61
N TYR A 155 -4.55 -6.66 -21.35
CA TYR A 155 -4.50 -5.50 -22.24
C TYR A 155 -3.04 -5.08 -22.50
N TRP A 156 -2.23 -4.94 -21.45
CA TRP A 156 -0.82 -4.64 -21.62
C TRP A 156 -0.12 -5.70 -22.49
N ARG A 157 -0.35 -6.99 -22.25
CA ARG A 157 0.33 -8.06 -23.02
C ARG A 157 -0.03 -8.06 -24.51
N PHE A 158 -1.28 -7.73 -24.87
CA PHE A 158 -1.76 -7.74 -26.26
C PHE A 158 -1.50 -6.43 -27.02
N PHE A 159 -1.56 -5.29 -26.33
CA PHE A 159 -1.50 -3.97 -26.96
C PHE A 159 -0.19 -3.21 -26.66
N ASP A 160 0.70 -3.80 -25.85
CA ASP A 160 1.93 -3.16 -25.37
C ASP A 160 1.67 -1.76 -24.80
N ASP A 161 0.70 -1.66 -23.89
CA ASP A 161 0.29 -0.40 -23.30
C ASP A 161 0.03 -0.55 -21.79
N LEU A 162 0.92 0.05 -21.01
CA LEU A 162 0.96 -0.05 -19.55
C LEU A 162 -0.07 0.82 -18.84
N ARG A 163 -0.74 1.76 -19.52
CA ARG A 163 -1.58 2.77 -18.85
C ARG A 163 -2.66 2.17 -17.93
N PRO A 164 -3.45 1.14 -18.34
CA PRO A 164 -4.43 0.54 -17.44
C PRO A 164 -3.79 -0.10 -16.21
N TYR A 165 -2.66 -0.80 -16.39
CA TYR A 165 -1.91 -1.40 -15.29
C TYR A 165 -1.34 -0.34 -14.35
N ALA A 166 -0.80 0.75 -14.90
CA ALA A 166 -0.27 1.88 -14.12
C ALA A 166 -1.37 2.50 -13.24
N LEU A 167 -2.61 2.59 -13.71
CA LEU A 167 -3.73 3.03 -12.86
C LEU A 167 -3.99 2.06 -11.71
N VAL A 168 -4.04 0.76 -11.98
CA VAL A 168 -4.21 -0.27 -10.94
C VAL A 168 -3.07 -0.21 -9.92
N GLN A 169 -1.86 0.09 -10.35
CA GLN A 169 -0.68 0.12 -9.51
C GLN A 169 -0.54 1.41 -8.69
N PHE A 170 -0.77 2.59 -9.28
CA PHE A 170 -0.43 3.88 -8.67
C PHE A 170 -1.62 4.62 -8.06
N VAL A 171 -2.85 4.43 -8.56
CA VAL A 171 -4.03 5.06 -7.95
C VAL A 171 -4.20 4.66 -6.48
N PRO A 172 -4.04 3.38 -6.07
CA PRO A 172 -4.14 2.99 -4.67
C PRO A 172 -3.13 3.70 -3.76
N CYS A 173 -1.92 3.98 -4.27
CA CYS A 173 -0.86 4.66 -3.50
C CYS A 173 -1.23 6.08 -3.08
N ILE A 174 -2.14 6.72 -3.81
CA ILE A 174 -2.62 8.07 -3.51
C ILE A 174 -3.97 7.98 -2.78
N ALA A 175 -4.88 7.15 -3.30
CA ALA A 175 -6.23 7.05 -2.79
C ALA A 175 -6.28 6.50 -1.35
N ILE A 176 -5.50 5.46 -1.03
CA ILE A 176 -5.52 4.83 0.30
C ILE A 176 -5.04 5.80 1.38
N PRO A 177 -3.88 6.47 1.26
CA PRO A 177 -3.45 7.45 2.26
C PRO A 177 -4.42 8.61 2.43
N LEU A 178 -4.88 9.17 1.31
CA LEU A 178 -5.80 10.31 1.33
C LEU A 178 -7.10 9.94 2.05
N MET A 179 -7.69 8.81 1.69
CA MET A 179 -8.89 8.34 2.34
C MET A 179 -8.64 7.89 3.79
N ALA A 180 -7.48 7.31 4.13
CA ALA A 180 -7.14 6.98 5.51
C ALA A 180 -7.12 8.23 6.40
N ILE A 181 -6.57 9.33 5.89
CA ILE A 181 -6.46 10.61 6.59
C ILE A 181 -7.84 11.28 6.74
N LEU A 182 -8.62 11.31 5.65
CA LEU A 182 -9.85 12.10 5.56
C LEU A 182 -11.09 11.36 6.08
N LEU A 183 -11.19 10.05 5.86
CA LEU A 183 -12.38 9.27 6.17
C LEU A 183 -12.27 8.57 7.53
N PRO A 184 -13.33 8.61 8.36
CA PRO A 184 -13.31 7.95 9.66
C PRO A 184 -13.18 6.43 9.49
N PRO A 185 -12.30 5.78 10.25
CA PRO A 185 -12.13 4.33 10.19
C PRO A 185 -13.29 3.57 10.84
N MET A 186 -13.52 2.34 10.38
CA MET A 186 -14.31 1.34 11.12
C MET A 186 -13.51 0.69 12.26
N TYR A 187 -12.19 0.60 12.11
CA TYR A 187 -11.28 -0.09 13.02
C TYR A 187 -10.16 0.80 13.55
N THR A 188 -9.67 0.50 14.74
CA THR A 188 -8.50 1.17 15.33
C THR A 188 -7.24 0.95 14.48
N HIS A 189 -6.15 1.65 14.82
CA HIS A 189 -4.83 1.48 14.16
C HIS A 189 -4.77 1.89 12.67
N SER A 190 -5.61 2.84 12.26
CA SER A 190 -5.61 3.39 10.90
C SER A 190 -4.25 3.93 10.40
N MET A 191 -3.31 4.24 11.30
CA MET A 191 -1.94 4.64 10.98
C MET A 191 -1.16 3.60 10.16
N TYR A 192 -1.47 2.31 10.32
CA TYR A 192 -0.75 1.24 9.59
C TYR A 192 -0.98 1.32 8.07
N TRP A 193 -2.12 1.86 7.61
CA TRP A 193 -2.34 2.14 6.20
C TRP A 193 -1.35 3.17 5.64
N LEU A 194 -0.93 4.16 6.45
CA LEU A 194 0.07 5.15 6.05
C LEU A 194 1.47 4.54 6.03
N TRP A 195 1.80 3.69 7.01
CA TRP A 195 3.06 2.93 7.00
C TRP A 195 3.16 2.03 5.77
N ALA A 196 2.10 1.27 5.48
CA ALA A 196 2.01 0.43 4.28
C ALA A 196 2.24 1.25 3.00
N ALA A 197 1.57 2.40 2.86
CA ALA A 197 1.77 3.26 1.70
C ALA A 197 3.19 3.85 1.62
N GLY A 198 3.78 4.23 2.75
CA GLY A 198 5.14 4.74 2.83
C GLY A 198 6.18 3.71 2.39
N PHE A 199 6.07 2.46 2.84
CA PHE A 199 6.97 1.38 2.42
C PHE A 199 6.79 1.00 0.94
N TYR A 200 5.57 1.06 0.43
CA TYR A 200 5.35 0.85 -1.01
C TYR A 200 5.98 1.97 -1.86
N LEU A 201 5.84 3.22 -1.43
CA LEU A 201 6.47 4.35 -2.11
C LEU A 201 8.00 4.24 -2.05
N LEU A 202 8.55 3.83 -0.91
CA LEU A 202 9.98 3.57 -0.76
C LEU A 202 10.45 2.49 -1.74
N ALA A 203 9.72 1.38 -1.85
CA ALA A 203 10.02 0.33 -2.83
C ALA A 203 10.04 0.86 -4.26
N LYS A 204 9.16 1.79 -4.62
CA LYS A 204 9.16 2.42 -5.96
C LYS A 204 10.36 3.33 -6.20
N VAL A 205 10.82 4.04 -5.17
CA VAL A 205 12.06 4.81 -5.24
C VAL A 205 13.26 3.89 -5.40
N GLU A 206 13.31 2.78 -4.67
CA GLU A 206 14.39 1.79 -4.76
C GLU A 206 14.42 1.09 -6.13
N GLU A 207 13.25 0.81 -6.72
CA GLU A 207 13.12 0.30 -8.09
C GLU A 207 13.71 1.28 -9.11
N ALA A 208 13.36 2.57 -9.02
CA ALA A 208 13.88 3.59 -9.91
C ALA A 208 15.38 3.85 -9.71
N ALA A 209 15.89 3.64 -8.50
CA ALA A 209 17.27 3.84 -8.11
C ALA A 209 18.10 2.54 -8.10
N ASP A 210 17.69 1.50 -8.84
CA ASP A 210 18.32 0.16 -8.80
C ASP A 210 19.85 0.21 -8.99
N LYS A 211 20.31 0.77 -10.12
CA LYS A 211 21.73 0.92 -10.46
C LYS A 211 22.46 1.88 -9.50
N PRO A 212 21.94 3.09 -9.18
CA PRO A 212 22.54 3.97 -8.18
C PRO A 212 22.75 3.31 -6.81
N ILE A 213 21.73 2.62 -6.27
CA ILE A 213 21.81 1.93 -4.98
C ILE A 213 22.86 0.83 -5.06
N TYR A 214 22.84 0.01 -6.11
CA TYR A 214 23.80 -1.08 -6.26
C TYR A 214 25.25 -0.57 -6.27
N LYS A 215 25.51 0.55 -6.93
CA LYS A 215 26.83 1.20 -6.90
C LYS A 215 27.18 1.70 -5.49
N TRP A 216 26.23 2.32 -4.80
CA TRP A 216 26.46 2.92 -3.47
C TRP A 216 26.67 1.88 -2.37
N THR A 217 26.03 0.71 -2.48
CA THR A 217 26.23 -0.44 -1.59
C THR A 217 27.47 -1.26 -1.94
N HIS A 218 28.38 -0.73 -2.78
CA HIS A 218 29.57 -1.44 -3.26
C HIS A 218 29.25 -2.78 -3.94
N HIS A 219 28.16 -2.84 -4.70
CA HIS A 219 27.67 -4.03 -5.39
C HIS A 219 27.31 -5.18 -4.44
N ILE A 220 26.92 -4.89 -3.19
CA ILE A 220 26.50 -5.92 -2.24
C ILE A 220 25.00 -6.22 -2.43
N VAL A 221 24.16 -5.19 -2.52
CA VAL A 221 22.69 -5.32 -2.66
C VAL A 221 22.16 -4.24 -3.61
N SER A 222 21.32 -4.61 -4.57
CA SER A 222 20.73 -3.67 -5.53
C SER A 222 19.47 -2.98 -5.01
N GLY A 223 19.07 -1.87 -5.63
CA GLY A 223 17.81 -1.22 -5.28
C GLY A 223 16.61 -2.12 -5.56
N HIS A 224 16.65 -2.94 -6.60
CA HIS A 224 15.59 -3.89 -6.91
C HIS A 224 15.48 -5.01 -5.86
N THR A 225 16.59 -5.46 -5.29
CA THR A 225 16.54 -6.39 -4.14
C THR A 225 15.88 -5.72 -2.93
N LEU A 226 16.25 -4.47 -2.61
CA LEU A 226 15.63 -3.72 -1.51
C LEU A 226 14.15 -3.47 -1.77
N LYS A 227 13.75 -3.20 -3.03
CA LYS A 227 12.36 -2.98 -3.41
C LYS A 227 11.47 -4.13 -2.97
N HIS A 228 11.91 -5.38 -3.15
CA HIS A 228 11.13 -6.55 -2.76
C HIS A 228 10.97 -6.61 -1.24
N LEU A 229 12.04 -6.34 -0.49
CA LEU A 229 12.01 -6.33 0.97
C LEU A 229 11.11 -5.21 1.50
N CYS A 230 11.21 -4.00 0.96
CA CYS A 230 10.36 -2.86 1.33
C CYS A 230 8.90 -3.10 0.94
N ALA A 231 8.62 -3.63 -0.25
CA ALA A 231 7.27 -3.98 -0.66
C ALA A 231 6.68 -5.13 0.18
N ALA A 232 7.51 -6.09 0.66
CA ALA A 232 7.07 -7.14 1.57
C ALA A 232 6.69 -6.62 2.96
N MET A 233 7.16 -5.42 3.35
CA MET A 233 6.69 -4.77 4.59
C MET A 233 5.23 -4.33 4.52
N VAL A 234 4.68 -4.08 3.33
CA VAL A 234 3.27 -3.71 3.14
C VAL A 234 2.33 -4.75 3.77
N PRO A 235 2.33 -6.04 3.36
CA PRO A 235 1.51 -7.05 4.02
C PRO A 235 1.90 -7.30 5.47
N VAL A 236 3.15 -7.03 5.90
CA VAL A 236 3.54 -7.12 7.32
C VAL A 236 2.79 -6.10 8.16
N PHE A 237 2.81 -4.82 7.78
CA PHE A 237 2.08 -3.78 8.50
C PHE A 237 0.58 -4.03 8.49
N LEU A 238 0.01 -4.48 7.36
CA LEU A 238 -1.41 -4.80 7.30
C LEU A 238 -1.75 -6.02 8.17
N THR A 239 -0.89 -7.04 8.23
CA THR A 239 -1.07 -8.19 9.14
C THR A 239 -1.02 -7.76 10.61
N LEU A 240 -0.07 -6.89 10.99
CA LEU A 240 0.03 -6.35 12.34
C LEU A 240 -1.18 -5.49 12.70
N MET A 241 -1.67 -4.68 11.76
CA MET A 241 -2.90 -3.92 11.91
C MET A 241 -4.07 -4.87 12.18
N LEU A 242 -4.25 -5.90 11.35
CA LEU A 242 -5.31 -6.89 11.50
C LEU A 242 -5.25 -7.64 12.83
N ALA A 243 -4.05 -7.96 13.32
CA ALA A 243 -3.87 -8.67 14.59
C ALA A 243 -4.16 -7.78 15.81
N LYS A 244 -3.93 -6.47 15.71
CA LYS A 244 -4.06 -5.52 16.84
C LYS A 244 -5.35 -4.70 16.81
N ARG A 245 -6.06 -4.68 15.70
CA ARG A 245 -7.25 -3.84 15.54
C ARG A 245 -8.41 -4.33 16.39
N SER A 246 -9.25 -3.37 16.74
CA SER A 246 -10.55 -3.52 17.37
C SER A 246 -11.51 -2.55 16.69
N ILE A 247 -12.81 -2.65 16.98
CA ILE A 247 -13.77 -1.66 16.47
C ILE A 247 -13.46 -0.28 17.05
N GLU A 248 -13.46 0.71 16.17
CA GLU A 248 -13.43 2.12 16.57
C GLU A 248 -14.85 2.55 16.96
N THR A 249 -15.08 2.79 18.26
CA THR A 249 -16.40 3.23 18.77
C THR A 249 -16.65 4.69 18.45
N GLU A 250 -15.61 5.51 18.41
CA GLU A 250 -15.68 6.94 18.06
C GLU A 250 -15.13 7.15 16.65
N ARG A 251 -16.02 7.18 15.64
CA ARG A 251 -15.67 7.34 14.23
C ARG A 251 -15.11 8.74 13.92
N ILE A 252 -13.86 8.98 14.29
CA ILE A 252 -13.12 10.23 14.11
C ILE A 252 -11.99 9.98 13.10
N SER A 253 -11.88 10.82 12.08
CA SER A 253 -10.79 10.71 11.09
C SER A 253 -9.46 11.15 11.68
N LEU A 254 -8.36 10.63 11.13
CA LEU A 254 -7.00 10.98 11.57
C LEU A 254 -6.74 12.48 11.47
N PHE A 255 -7.24 13.13 10.41
CA PHE A 255 -7.17 14.57 10.25
C PHE A 255 -7.79 15.32 11.44
N LYS A 256 -8.99 14.89 11.88
CA LYS A 256 -9.66 15.51 13.02
C LYS A 256 -8.92 15.24 14.33
N THR A 257 -8.41 14.03 14.53
CA THR A 257 -7.58 13.68 15.70
C THR A 257 -6.33 14.55 15.79
N TRP A 258 -5.60 14.70 14.69
CA TRP A 258 -4.41 15.55 14.63
C TRP A 258 -4.76 17.03 14.83
N LYS A 259 -5.86 17.51 14.26
CA LYS A 259 -6.33 18.89 14.48
C LYS A 259 -6.63 19.15 15.96
N ILE A 260 -7.31 18.23 16.63
CA ILE A 260 -7.61 18.34 18.08
C ILE A 260 -6.33 18.30 18.91
N SER A 261 -5.39 17.41 18.57
CA SER A 261 -4.08 17.33 19.24
C SER A 261 -3.30 18.63 19.08
N TRP A 262 -3.28 19.20 17.88
CA TRP A 262 -2.60 20.46 17.60
C TRP A 262 -3.22 21.63 18.37
N THR A 263 -4.55 21.73 18.42
CA THR A 263 -5.23 22.78 19.19
C THR A 263 -4.94 22.64 20.69
N ARG A 264 -4.89 21.42 21.22
CA ARG A 264 -4.57 21.17 22.64
C ARG A 264 -3.12 21.55 22.96
N ILE A 265 -2.17 21.24 22.08
CA ILE A 265 -0.77 21.67 22.23
C ILE A 265 -0.69 23.20 22.25
N ARG A 266 -1.35 23.87 21.29
CA ARG A 266 -1.35 25.34 21.22
C ARG A 266 -2.00 26.00 22.43
N GLU A 267 -3.08 25.42 22.97
CA GLU A 267 -3.70 25.89 24.21
C GLU A 267 -2.77 25.69 25.41
N ASN A 268 -2.07 24.56 25.51
CA ASN A 268 -1.09 24.32 26.57
C ASN A 268 0.09 25.28 26.47
N ASP A 269 0.64 25.54 25.28
CA ASP A 269 1.72 26.53 25.10
C ASP A 269 1.25 27.94 25.47
N SER A 270 0.04 28.35 25.07
CA SER A 270 -0.53 29.64 25.46
C SER A 270 -0.77 29.77 26.97
N LYS A 271 -1.12 28.66 27.64
CA LYS A 271 -1.22 28.64 29.11
C LYS A 271 0.15 28.74 29.76
N VAL A 272 1.16 28.03 29.25
CA VAL A 272 2.54 28.09 29.77
C VAL A 272 3.13 29.50 29.63
N GLU A 273 2.89 30.21 28.53
CA GLU A 273 3.30 31.62 28.37
C GLU A 273 2.57 32.58 29.33
N SER A 274 1.34 32.26 29.74
CA SER A 274 0.56 33.11 30.68
C SER A 274 1.00 33.00 32.16
N TYR A 275 1.86 32.05 32.50
CA TYR A 275 2.48 31.96 33.84
C TYR A 275 3.82 32.74 33.88
N SER A 276 3.81 34.04 33.57
CA SER A 276 4.95 34.90 33.91
C SER A 276 4.89 35.21 35.42
N CYS A 277 5.77 34.56 36.18
CA CYS A 277 5.86 34.71 37.63
C CYS A 277 6.35 36.13 37.99
N THR A 278 5.46 37.00 38.45
CA THR A 278 5.82 38.31 39.00
C THR A 278 6.40 38.10 40.40
N TYR A 279 7.72 38.16 40.55
CA TYR A 279 8.36 38.17 41.87
C TYR A 279 8.12 39.52 42.53
N THR A 280 7.29 39.57 43.57
CA THR A 280 7.22 40.73 44.46
C THR A 280 8.36 40.61 45.46
N SER A 281 9.34 41.51 45.40
CA SER A 281 10.42 41.59 46.38
C SER A 281 9.86 42.02 47.74
N VAL A 282 9.99 41.16 48.75
CA VAL A 282 9.67 41.46 50.16
C VAL A 282 10.82 42.30 50.74
N PRO A 283 10.55 43.41 51.45
CA PRO A 283 11.60 44.20 52.08
C PRO A 283 12.20 43.45 53.28
N VAL A 284 13.52 43.49 53.40
CA VAL A 284 14.28 42.92 54.52
C VAL A 284 14.25 43.94 55.67
N GLU A 285 13.64 43.58 56.80
CA GLU A 285 13.88 44.26 58.08
C GLU A 285 15.21 43.77 58.66
N GLU A 286 16.22 44.65 58.67
CA GLU A 286 17.45 44.43 59.43
C GLU A 286 17.15 44.57 60.92
N THR A 287 17.52 43.56 61.70
CA THR A 287 17.54 43.63 63.16
C THR A 287 18.97 43.42 63.66
N SER A 288 19.46 44.46 64.35
CA SER A 288 20.68 44.59 65.17
C SER A 288 21.99 44.88 64.46
#